data_AF-A0A164B8H2-F1
#
_entry.id   AF-A0A164B8H2-F1
#
_cell.length_a   1.000
_cell.length_b   1.000
_cell.length_c   1.000
_cell.angle_alpha   90.00
_cell.angle_beta   90.00
_cell.angle_gamma   90.00
#
_symmetry.space_group_name_H-M   'P 1'
#
loop_
_entity.id
_entity.type
_entity.pdbx_description
1 polymer ?
#
loop_
_entity_poly.entity_id
_entity_poly.type
_entity_poly.pdbx_seq_one_letter_code
_entity_poly.pdbx_strand_id
1 'polypeptide(L)'
;MSPADDPRFPQALELFNSGAWYEAHDAFEEIWHEQIDPDRKLIQAIVQIAVAHVHLERGNTRGATILLGEGIGRLRPSLPSALGLDLDALHTAVADRLSALQSGSDPEALPPPRLIAAE
;
A
#
# COMPACT_ATOMS: atom_id res chain seq x y z
N MET A 1 -19.15 -6.62 -4.74
CA MET A 1 -18.28 -7.78 -4.47
C MET A 1 -17.19 -7.29 -3.55
N SER A 2 -16.78 -8.05 -2.55
CA SER A 2 -15.63 -7.64 -1.73
C SER A 2 -14.38 -7.66 -2.62
N PRO A 3 -13.44 -6.70 -2.50
CA PRO A 3 -12.16 -6.79 -3.21
C PRO A 3 -11.42 -8.10 -2.93
N ALA A 4 -11.58 -8.68 -1.74
CA ALA A 4 -10.94 -9.94 -1.36
C ALA A 4 -11.50 -11.15 -2.12
N ASP A 5 -12.71 -11.05 -2.69
CA ASP A 5 -13.32 -12.09 -3.52
C ASP A 5 -12.93 -11.97 -5.01
N ASP A 6 -12.22 -10.90 -5.38
CA ASP A 6 -11.78 -10.68 -6.76
C ASP A 6 -10.70 -11.72 -7.14
N PRO A 7 -10.83 -12.43 -8.26
CA PRO A 7 -9.86 -13.45 -8.66
C PRO A 7 -8.45 -12.89 -8.90
N ARG A 8 -8.30 -11.57 -9.13
CA ARG A 8 -7.00 -10.89 -9.27
C ARG A 8 -6.33 -10.59 -7.93
N PHE A 9 -7.09 -10.56 -6.84
CA PHE A 9 -6.60 -10.15 -5.52
C PHE A 9 -5.39 -10.97 -5.03
N PRO A 10 -5.37 -12.32 -5.14
CA PRO A 10 -4.20 -13.10 -4.72
C PRO A 10 -2.93 -12.77 -5.50
N GLN A 11 -3.04 -12.54 -6.81
CA GLN A 11 -1.91 -12.15 -7.66
C GLN A 11 -1.42 -10.74 -7.29
N ALA A 12 -2.33 -9.79 -7.06
CA ALA A 12 -1.98 -8.44 -6.63
C ALA A 12 -1.23 -8.44 -5.28
N LEU A 13 -1.64 -9.30 -4.34
CA LEU A 13 -0.93 -9.50 -3.06
C LEU A 13 0.49 -10.04 -3.26
N GLU A 14 0.67 -11.03 -4.14
CA GLU A 14 1.99 -11.61 -4.44
C GLU A 14 2.93 -10.57 -5.06
N LEU A 15 2.44 -9.79 -6.01
CA LEU A 15 3.19 -8.70 -6.64
C LEU A 15 3.62 -7.64 -5.59
N PHE A 16 2.71 -7.21 -4.74
CA PHE A 16 3.01 -6.25 -3.68
C PHE A 16 4.06 -6.82 -2.70
N ASN A 17 3.87 -8.05 -2.25
CA ASN A 17 4.74 -8.68 -1.25
C ASN A 17 6.12 -9.09 -1.79
N SER A 18 6.27 -9.21 -3.11
CA SER A 18 7.56 -9.43 -3.78
C SER A 18 8.30 -8.13 -4.13
N GLY A 19 7.67 -6.98 -3.92
CA GLY A 19 8.22 -5.67 -4.26
C GLY A 19 8.15 -5.34 -5.76
N ALA A 20 7.33 -6.05 -6.54
CA ALA A 20 7.02 -5.69 -7.92
C ALA A 20 6.05 -4.51 -7.95
N TRP A 21 6.52 -3.33 -7.51
CA TRP A 21 5.67 -2.21 -7.12
C TRP A 21 4.84 -1.64 -8.26
N TYR A 22 5.39 -1.62 -9.47
CA TYR A 22 4.69 -1.11 -10.64
C TYR A 22 3.56 -2.07 -11.06
N GLU A 23 3.84 -3.36 -11.13
CA GLU A 23 2.87 -4.40 -11.45
C GLU A 23 1.80 -4.53 -10.36
N ALA A 24 2.18 -4.39 -9.09
CA ALA A 24 1.25 -4.36 -7.97
C ALA A 24 0.33 -3.14 -8.05
N HIS A 25 0.87 -1.96 -8.38
CA HIS A 25 0.08 -0.76 -8.63
C HIS A 25 -0.98 -1.02 -9.70
N ASP A 26 -0.57 -1.48 -10.87
CA ASP A 26 -1.48 -1.71 -12.00
C ASP A 26 -2.57 -2.75 -11.62
N ALA A 27 -2.19 -3.85 -10.99
CA ALA A 27 -3.13 -4.89 -10.56
C ALA A 27 -4.16 -4.39 -9.52
N PHE A 28 -3.74 -3.63 -8.51
CA PHE A 28 -4.67 -3.05 -7.54
C PHE A 28 -5.49 -1.89 -8.12
N GLU A 29 -4.96 -1.14 -9.09
CA GLU A 29 -5.67 -0.06 -9.77
C GLU A 29 -6.86 -0.60 -10.57
N GLU A 30 -6.72 -1.75 -11.23
CA GLU A 30 -7.83 -2.42 -11.90
C GLU A 30 -8.95 -2.79 -10.92
N ILE A 31 -8.60 -3.42 -9.79
CA ILE A 31 -9.57 -3.77 -8.75
C ILE A 31 -10.24 -2.50 -8.21
N TRP A 32 -9.46 -1.45 -7.94
CA TRP A 32 -9.94 -0.16 -7.43
C TRP A 32 -10.97 0.50 -8.34
N HIS A 33 -10.78 0.46 -9.65
CA HIS A 33 -11.71 1.06 -10.61
C HIS A 33 -13.12 0.49 -10.50
N GLU A 34 -13.25 -0.76 -10.06
CA GLU A 34 -14.52 -1.47 -9.90
C GLU A 34 -15.14 -1.33 -8.50
N GLN A 35 -14.43 -0.71 -7.54
CA GLN A 35 -14.91 -0.57 -6.16
C GLN A 35 -15.69 0.73 -5.92
N ILE A 36 -16.58 0.65 -4.92
CA ILE A 36 -17.28 1.77 -4.30
C ILE A 36 -16.87 1.93 -2.83
N ASP A 37 -17.19 3.07 -2.22
CA ASP A 37 -16.92 3.29 -0.80
C ASP A 37 -17.68 2.25 0.07
N PRO A 38 -17.07 1.76 1.17
CA PRO A 38 -15.79 2.18 1.74
C PRO A 38 -14.55 1.49 1.14
N ASP A 39 -14.70 0.33 0.51
CA ASP A 39 -13.59 -0.50 0.02
C ASP A 39 -12.72 0.21 -1.02
N ARG A 40 -13.32 1.10 -1.82
CA ARG A 40 -12.61 1.96 -2.78
C ARG A 40 -11.48 2.76 -2.11
N LYS A 41 -11.69 3.29 -0.90
CA LYS A 41 -10.66 4.07 -0.19
C LYS A 41 -9.51 3.21 0.29
N LEU A 42 -9.81 2.01 0.76
CA LEU A 42 -8.80 1.07 1.21
C LEU A 42 -7.93 0.58 0.05
N ILE A 43 -8.53 0.16 -1.07
CA ILE A 43 -7.74 -0.25 -2.24
C ILE A 43 -6.95 0.95 -2.80
N GLN A 44 -7.53 2.16 -2.81
CA GLN A 44 -6.78 3.35 -3.18
C GLN A 44 -5.55 3.59 -2.29
N ALA A 45 -5.66 3.34 -0.99
CA ALA A 45 -4.51 3.42 -0.08
C ALA A 45 -3.38 2.47 -0.52
N ILE A 46 -3.72 1.23 -0.86
CA ILE A 46 -2.76 0.21 -1.32
C ILE A 46 -2.12 0.61 -2.65
N VAL A 47 -2.91 1.08 -3.62
CA VAL A 47 -2.42 1.62 -4.91
C VAL A 47 -1.41 2.75 -4.69
N GLN A 48 -1.74 3.69 -3.79
CA GLN A 48 -0.85 4.80 -3.46
C GLN A 48 0.43 4.37 -2.77
N ILE A 49 0.35 3.39 -1.86
CA ILE A 49 1.54 2.83 -1.22
C ILE A 49 2.44 2.14 -2.26
N ALA A 50 1.87 1.36 -3.18
CA ALA A 50 2.63 0.71 -4.25
C ALA A 50 3.35 1.74 -5.16
N VAL A 51 2.63 2.73 -5.69
CA VAL A 51 3.25 3.73 -6.57
C VAL A 51 4.20 4.67 -5.82
N ALA A 52 4.03 4.89 -4.52
CA ALA A 52 5.04 5.57 -3.72
C ALA A 52 6.39 4.84 -3.74
N HIS A 53 6.39 3.51 -3.76
CA HIS A 53 7.62 2.72 -3.85
C HIS A 53 8.23 2.78 -5.26
N VAL A 54 7.42 2.81 -6.32
CA VAL A 54 7.90 3.12 -7.69
C VAL A 54 8.58 4.50 -7.73
N HIS A 55 8.06 5.48 -7.00
CA HIS A 55 8.70 6.79 -6.88
C HIS A 55 10.05 6.72 -6.15
N LEU A 56 10.19 5.88 -5.12
CA LEU A 56 11.46 5.64 -4.43
C LEU A 56 12.50 5.03 -5.37
N GLU A 57 12.14 4.00 -6.13
CA GLU A 57 13.04 3.36 -7.12
C GLU A 57 13.57 4.34 -8.17
N ARG A 58 12.79 5.39 -8.46
CA ARG A 58 13.14 6.45 -9.42
C ARG A 58 13.84 7.64 -8.77
N GLY A 59 14.16 7.58 -7.47
CA GLY A 59 14.78 8.66 -6.69
C GLY A 59 13.86 9.84 -6.42
N ASN A 60 12.55 9.74 -6.66
CA ASN A 60 11.58 10.78 -6.39
C ASN A 60 11.05 10.70 -4.95
N THR A 61 11.91 11.04 -4.00
CA THR A 61 11.59 11.00 -2.57
C THR A 61 10.43 11.92 -2.19
N ARG A 62 10.34 13.11 -2.80
CA ARG A 62 9.22 14.04 -2.56
C ARG A 62 7.87 13.44 -2.95
N GLY A 63 7.79 12.80 -4.12
CA GLY A 63 6.57 12.14 -4.57
C GLY A 63 6.19 10.96 -3.68
N ALA A 64 7.18 10.15 -3.30
CA ALA A 64 6.98 9.05 -2.35
C ALA A 64 6.42 9.55 -1.00
N THR A 65 6.99 10.62 -0.42
CA THR A 65 6.53 11.19 0.85
C THR A 65 5.06 11.60 0.81
N ILE A 66 4.62 12.24 -0.28
CA ILE A 66 3.22 12.67 -0.45
C ILE A 66 2.31 11.44 -0.50
N LEU A 67 2.63 10.47 -1.35
CA LEU A 67 1.80 9.29 -1.58
C LEU A 67 1.73 8.35 -0.36
N LEU A 68 2.82 8.15 0.37
CA LEU A 68 2.79 7.38 1.62
C LEU A 68 1.92 8.08 2.69
N GLY A 69 2.03 9.41 2.83
CA GLY A 69 1.19 10.17 3.76
C GLY A 69 -0.30 10.09 3.42
N GLU A 70 -0.62 10.22 2.14
CA GLU A 70 -1.97 10.05 1.62
C GLU A 70 -2.52 8.63 1.81
N GLY A 71 -1.69 7.61 1.52
CA GLY A 71 -2.01 6.20 1.71
C GLY A 71 -2.34 5.89 3.18
N ILE A 72 -1.50 6.36 4.12
CA ILE A 72 -1.78 6.24 5.57
C ILE A 72 -3.13 6.88 5.91
N GLY A 73 -3.40 8.09 5.42
CA GLY A 73 -4.66 8.80 5.70
C GLY A 73 -5.89 8.00 5.26
N ARG A 74 -5.82 7.35 4.09
CA ARG A 74 -6.89 6.51 3.54
C ARG A 74 -6.99 5.13 4.21
N LEU A 75 -5.87 4.59 4.71
CA LEU A 75 -5.81 3.31 5.41
C LEU A 75 -6.43 3.37 6.81
N ARG A 76 -6.26 4.49 7.52
CA ARG A 76 -6.67 4.68 8.93
C ARG A 76 -8.09 4.23 9.29
N PRO A 77 -9.15 4.53 8.50
CA PRO A 77 -10.51 4.10 8.82
C PRO A 77 -10.73 2.58 8.79
N SER A 78 -9.81 1.82 8.17
CA SER A 78 -9.90 0.36 8.02
C SER A 78 -9.02 -0.40 9.02
N LEU A 79 -8.29 0.29 9.91
CA LEU A 79 -7.49 -0.34 10.95
C LEU A 79 -8.38 -1.03 12.01
N PRO A 80 -7.89 -2.12 12.65
CA PRO A 80 -6.58 -2.74 12.45
C PRO A 80 -6.54 -3.75 11.30
N SER A 81 -7.69 -4.18 10.78
CA SER A 81 -7.78 -5.24 9.78
C SER A 81 -8.99 -5.07 8.88
N ALA A 82 -8.83 -5.35 7.59
CA ALA A 82 -9.92 -5.48 6.63
C ALA A 82 -9.48 -6.35 5.46
N LEU A 83 -10.43 -6.89 4.67
CA LEU A 83 -10.14 -7.78 3.54
C LEU A 83 -9.33 -9.04 3.90
N GLY A 84 -9.39 -9.46 5.18
CA GLY A 84 -8.57 -10.56 5.71
C GLY A 84 -7.09 -10.21 5.91
N LEU A 85 -6.72 -8.93 5.81
CA LEU A 85 -5.36 -8.42 5.94
C LEU A 85 -5.12 -7.73 7.28
N ASP A 86 -3.91 -7.90 7.82
CA ASP A 86 -3.39 -7.09 8.92
C ASP A 86 -2.96 -5.73 8.38
N LEU A 87 -3.80 -4.72 8.62
CA LEU A 87 -3.57 -3.36 8.17
C LEU A 87 -2.76 -2.55 9.19
N ASP A 88 -2.65 -3.02 10.44
CA ASP A 88 -1.83 -2.38 11.46
C ASP A 88 -0.33 -2.63 11.19
N ALA A 89 0.03 -3.86 10.80
CA ALA A 89 1.36 -4.19 10.32
C ALA A 89 1.74 -3.37 9.08
N LEU A 90 0.83 -3.25 8.11
CA LEU A 90 1.01 -2.40 6.92
C LEU A 90 1.22 -0.93 7.32
N HIS A 91 0.33 -0.40 8.15
CA HIS A 91 0.38 1.00 8.60
C HIS A 91 1.70 1.31 9.30
N THR A 92 2.17 0.42 10.18
CA THR A 92 3.43 0.58 10.91
C THR A 92 4.62 0.66 9.96
N ALA A 93 4.75 -0.31 9.03
CA ALA A 93 5.85 -0.32 8.06
C ALA A 93 5.86 0.93 7.16
N VAL A 94 4.67 1.38 6.72
CA VAL A 94 4.54 2.58 5.90
C VAL A 94 4.86 3.85 6.70
N ALA A 95 4.44 3.92 7.96
CA ALA A 95 4.71 5.06 8.84
C ALA A 95 6.20 5.20 9.15
N ASP A 96 6.91 4.10 9.39
CA ASP A 96 8.37 4.11 9.63
C ASP A 96 9.12 4.64 8.39
N ARG A 97 8.78 4.13 7.21
CA ARG A 97 9.37 4.60 5.94
C ARG A 97 9.04 6.06 5.65
N LEU A 98 7.82 6.51 5.94
CA LEU A 98 7.46 7.92 5.82
C LEU A 98 8.26 8.79 6.79
N SER A 99 8.47 8.34 8.02
CA SER A 99 9.30 9.05 9.00
C SER A 99 10.76 9.16 8.56
N ALA A 100 11.32 8.09 7.97
CA ALA A 100 12.65 8.12 7.37
C ALA A 100 12.74 9.18 6.26
N LEU A 101 11.79 9.18 5.32
CA LEU A 101 11.72 10.19 4.25
C LEU A 101 11.63 11.63 4.78
N GLN A 102 10.81 11.86 5.80
CA GLN A 102 10.61 13.19 6.39
C GLN A 102 11.82 13.69 7.17
N SER A 103 12.64 12.78 7.72
CA SER A 103 13.87 13.11 8.43
C SER A 103 15.11 13.16 7.52
N GLY A 104 14.98 12.84 6.24
CA GLY A 104 16.11 12.74 5.30
C GLY A 104 16.95 11.48 5.49
N SER A 105 16.45 10.49 6.23
CA SER A 105 17.05 9.16 6.36
C SER A 105 16.69 8.28 5.17
N ASP A 106 17.45 7.21 4.95
CA ASP A 106 17.18 6.24 3.89
C ASP A 106 16.01 5.31 4.25
N PRO A 107 14.86 5.36 3.53
CA PRO A 107 13.74 4.47 3.78
C PRO A 107 13.99 3.02 3.31
N GLU A 108 14.97 2.78 2.43
CA GLU A 108 15.30 1.42 1.95
C GLU A 108 16.05 0.60 3.00
N ALA A 109 16.63 1.25 4.01
CA ALA A 109 17.20 0.59 5.18
C ALA A 109 16.14 -0.04 6.11
N LEU A 110 14.86 0.30 5.91
CA LEU A 110 13.72 -0.26 6.64
C LEU A 110 13.04 -1.38 5.82
N PRO A 111 12.43 -2.38 6.46
CA PRO A 111 11.70 -3.42 5.74
C PRO A 111 10.62 -2.80 4.84
N PRO A 112 10.40 -3.32 3.62
CA PRO A 112 9.30 -2.89 2.78
C PRO A 112 7.95 -3.27 3.43
N PRO A 113 6.89 -2.48 3.19
CA PRO A 113 5.56 -2.83 3.64
C PRO A 113 5.10 -4.13 2.98
N ARG A 114 4.30 -4.91 3.70
CA ARG A 114 3.73 -6.18 3.23
C ARG A 114 2.24 -6.24 3.56
N LEU A 115 1.48 -6.90 2.71
CA LEU A 115 0.07 -7.24 2.92
C LEU A 115 0.01 -8.70 3.41
N ILE A 116 -0.09 -8.88 4.73
CA ILE A 116 -0.13 -10.19 5.38
C ILE A 116 -1.54 -10.49 5.89
N ALA A 117 -1.85 -11.77 6.09
CA ALA A 117 -3.14 -12.16 6.64
C ALA A 117 -3.29 -11.69 8.10
N ALA A 118 -4.50 -11.28 8.48
CA ALA A 118 -4.84 -11.03 9.89
C ALA A 118 -4.97 -12.37 10.64
N GLU A 119 -4.40 -12.45 11.85
CA GLU A 119 -4.50 -13.61 12.75
C GLU A 119 -5.89 -13.78 13.39
#